data_AF-A0A1D8RIR1-F1
#
_entry.id   AF-A0A1D8RIR1-F1
#
_cell.length_a   1.000
_cell.length_b   1.000
_cell.length_c   1.000
_cell.angle_alpha   90.00
_cell.angle_beta   90.00
_cell.angle_gamma   90.00
#
_symmetry.space_group_name_H-M   'P 1'
#
loop_
_entity.id
_entity.type
_entity.pdbx_description
1 polymer ?
#
loop_
_entity_poly.entity_id
_entity_poly.type
_entity_poly.pdbx_seq_one_letter_code
_entity_poly.pdbx_strand_id
1 'polypeptide(L)' 'MNGSAALVDNANASQSRRVFWDQDVYQLELERIFSRCWLMLGHDSLVPKPGDFITTYMAEDRVILSRQ' A
#
# COMPACT_ATOMS: atom_id res chain seq x y z
N MET A 1 -14.78 -25.25 -15.71
CA MET A 1 -15.86 -24.53 -15.01
C MET A 1 -15.53 -24.52 -13.54
N ASN A 2 -15.13 -23.36 -12.99
CA ASN A 2 -15.28 -22.99 -11.58
C ASN A 2 -14.97 -21.49 -11.50
N GLY A 3 -16.01 -20.69 -11.29
CA GLY A 3 -15.93 -19.24 -11.30
C GLY A 3 -14.95 -18.73 -10.25
N SER A 4 -14.04 -17.85 -10.66
CA SER A 4 -13.32 -16.99 -9.72
C SER A 4 -14.37 -16.26 -8.89
N ALA A 5 -14.57 -16.66 -7.63
CA ALA A 5 -15.42 -15.91 -6.73
C ALA A 5 -14.87 -14.47 -6.65
N ALA A 6 -15.72 -13.48 -6.95
CA ALA A 6 -15.31 -12.08 -6.93
C ALA A 6 -14.78 -11.73 -5.53
N LEU A 7 -13.65 -11.00 -5.47
CA LEU A 7 -13.07 -10.56 -4.21
C LEU A 7 -13.94 -9.49 -3.52
N VAL A 8 -14.58 -8.64 -4.32
CA VAL A 8 -15.49 -7.57 -3.89
C VAL A 8 -16.75 -7.61 -4.76
N ASP A 9 -17.91 -7.58 -4.13
CA ASP A 9 -19.22 -7.43 -4.75
C ASP A 9 -19.83 -6.08 -4.34
N ASN A 10 -19.72 -5.10 -5.23
CA ASN A 10 -20.21 -3.75 -5.00
C ASN A 10 -21.74 -3.65 -5.02
N ALA A 11 -22.45 -4.55 -5.70
CA ALA A 11 -23.91 -4.49 -5.80
C ALA A 11 -24.56 -4.94 -4.49
N ASN A 12 -23.97 -5.95 -3.84
CA ASN A 12 -24.46 -6.49 -2.57
C ASN A 12 -23.68 -5.98 -1.34
N ALA A 13 -22.78 -5.01 -1.54
CA ALA A 13 -21.93 -4.42 -0.50
C ALA A 13 -21.21 -5.48 0.37
N SER A 14 -20.60 -6.47 -0.28
CA SER A 14 -19.92 -7.57 0.40
C SER A 14 -18.52 -7.81 -0.18
N GLN A 15 -17.64 -8.38 0.64
CA GLN A 15 -16.30 -8.79 0.22
C GLN A 15 -15.96 -10.19 0.73
N SER A 16 -15.17 -10.91 -0.07
CA SER A 16 -14.59 -12.18 0.33
C SER A 16 -13.60 -11.99 1.46
N ARG A 17 -13.61 -12.87 2.48
CA ARG A 17 -12.62 -12.83 3.57
C ARG A 17 -11.18 -13.05 3.09
N ARG A 18 -10.99 -13.56 1.87
CA ARG A 18 -9.68 -13.74 1.23
C ARG A 18 -8.87 -12.45 1.15
N VAL A 19 -9.52 -11.29 1.04
CA VAL A 19 -8.82 -9.99 0.96
C VAL A 19 -7.95 -9.69 2.19
N PHE A 20 -8.14 -10.40 3.31
CA PHE A 20 -7.37 -10.20 4.54
C PHE A 20 -6.26 -11.23 4.78
N TRP A 21 -6.22 -12.33 4.03
CA TRP A 21 -5.29 -13.44 4.35
C TRP A 21 -4.63 -14.09 3.13
N ASP A 22 -5.20 -13.91 1.93
CA ASP A 22 -4.73 -14.60 0.73
C ASP A 22 -3.45 -13.95 0.21
N GLN A 23 -2.36 -14.73 0.16
CA GLN A 23 -1.03 -14.23 -0.22
C GLN A 23 -1.00 -13.73 -1.67
N ASP A 24 -1.73 -14.37 -2.59
CA ASP A 24 -1.74 -13.95 -4.00
C ASP A 24 -2.48 -12.62 -4.16
N VAL A 25 -3.52 -12.40 -3.33
CA VAL A 25 -4.19 -11.10 -3.25
C VAL A 25 -3.24 -10.02 -2.73
N TYR A 26 -2.47 -10.31 -1.68
CA TYR A 26 -1.47 -9.36 -1.16
C TYR A 26 -0.40 -9.00 -2.20
N GLN A 27 0.12 -9.97 -2.96
CA GLN A 27 1.07 -9.69 -4.03
C GLN A 27 0.46 -8.82 -5.14
N LEU A 28 -0.81 -9.04 -5.47
CA LEU A 28 -1.54 -8.16 -6.39
C LEU A 28 -1.71 -6.74 -5.84
N GLU A 29 -1.90 -6.57 -4.53
CA GLU A 29 -1.95 -5.25 -3.90
C GLU A 29 -0.61 -4.53 -3.99
N LEU A 30 0.51 -5.22 -3.72
CA LEU A 30 1.86 -4.68 -3.89
C LEU A 30 2.08 -4.17 -5.32
N GLU A 31 1.72 -4.97 -6.32
CA GLU A 31 1.87 -4.63 -7.74
C GLU A 31 0.91 -3.51 -8.18
N ARG A 32 -0.36 -3.56 -7.81
CA ARG A 32 -1.40 -2.73 -8.45
C ARG A 32 -1.85 -1.53 -7.63
N ILE A 33 -1.58 -1.51 -6.34
CA ILE A 33 -1.96 -0.43 -5.42
C ILE A 33 -0.70 0.24 -4.88
N PHE A 34 0.12 -0.47 -4.12
CA PHE A 34 1.23 0.17 -3.40
C PHE A 34 2.32 0.71 -4.33
N SER A 35 2.58 0.07 -5.47
CA SER A 35 3.55 0.57 -6.47
C SER A 35 3.02 1.72 -7.34
N ARG A 36 1.71 1.99 -7.30
CA ARG A 36 1.03 2.92 -8.23
C ARG A 36 0.40 4.14 -7.55
N CYS A 37 -0.03 3.99 -6.31
CA CYS A 37 -0.71 5.02 -5.56
C CYS A 37 0.28 5.89 -4.79
N TRP A 38 -0.13 7.11 -4.44
CA TRP A 38 0.60 7.96 -3.52
C TRP A 38 0.53 7.38 -2.10
N LEU A 39 1.69 7.10 -1.52
CA LEU A 39 1.83 6.61 -0.14
C LEU A 39 2.32 7.74 0.76
N MET A 40 1.74 7.83 1.96
CA MET A 40 2.15 8.82 2.96
C MET A 40 3.54 8.46 3.50
N LEU A 41 4.50 9.38 3.37
CA LEU A 41 5.85 9.21 3.92
C LEU A 41 6.05 9.90 5.27
N GLY A 42 5.35 11.03 5.49
CA GLY A 42 5.51 11.84 6.69
C GLY A 42 4.94 13.25 6.54
N HIS A 43 5.31 14.12 7.47
CA HIS A 43 4.92 15.53 7.50
C HIS A 43 6.19 16.41 7.52
N ASP A 44 6.09 17.64 7.02
CA ASP A 44 7.24 18.57 6.93
C ASP A 44 7.92 18.82 8.29
N SER A 45 7.18 18.77 9.40
CA SER A 45 7.73 18.91 10.75
C SER A 45 8.67 17.77 11.17
N LEU A 46 8.65 16.63 10.47
CA LEU A 46 9.57 15.51 10.73
C LEU A 46 10.95 15.74 10.09
N VAL A 47 11.04 16.63 9.10
CA VAL A 47 12.27 17.03 8.41
C VAL A 47 12.32 18.57 8.23
N PRO A 48 12.37 19.32 9.36
CA PRO A 48 12.18 20.76 9.35
C PRO A 48 13.34 21.55 8.75
N LYS A 49 14.56 21.00 8.72
CA LYS A 49 15.77 21.70 8.26
C LYS A 49 16.42 20.99 7.07
N PRO A 50 17.14 21.72 6.19
CA PRO A 50 17.97 21.11 5.16
C PRO A 50 18.97 20.11 5.75
N GLY A 51 19.07 18.93 5.13
CA GLY A 51 19.89 17.82 5.60
C GLY A 51 19.17 16.85 6.54
N ASP A 52 18.01 17.22 7.12
CA ASP A 52 17.23 16.29 7.92
C ASP A 52 16.68 15.16 7.03
N PHE A 53 16.72 13.93 7.54
CA PHE A 53 16.12 12.77 6.87
C PHE A 53 15.49 11.81 7.87
N ILE A 54 14.51 11.05 7.38
CA ILE A 54 13.94 9.90 8.07
C ILE A 54 13.96 8.68 7.15
N THR A 55 14.02 7.50 7.75
CA THR A 55 13.74 6.24 7.02
C THR A 55 12.31 5.81 7.29
N THR A 56 11.58 5.48 6.24
CA THR A 56 10.21 4.96 6.32
C THR A 56 10.01 3.87 5.27
N TYR A 57 8.78 3.38 5.13
CA TYR A 57 8.44 2.34 4.17
C TYR A 57 7.46 2.83 3.10
N MET A 58 7.68 2.38 1.87
CA MET A 58 6.69 2.35 0.80
C MET A 58 6.29 0.88 0.60
N ALA A 59 5.19 0.48 1.24
CA ALA A 59 4.85 -0.93 1.44
C ALA A 59 6.01 -1.73 2.07
N GLU A 60 6.64 -2.64 1.34
CA GLU A 60 7.74 -3.46 1.86
C GLU A 60 9.13 -2.82 1.60
N ASP A 61 9.20 -1.77 0.78
CA ASP A 61 10.46 -1.11 0.42
C ASP A 61 10.84 -0.05 1.46
N ARG A 62 12.05 -0.15 2.01
CA ARG A 62 12.63 0.91 2.86
C ARG A 62 13.13 2.05 2.00
N VAL A 63 12.71 3.27 2.34
CA VAL A 63 13.06 4.50 1.63
C VAL A 63 13.60 5.56 2.58
N ILE A 64 14.35 6.52 2.03
CA ILE A 64 14.84 7.71 2.73
C ILE A 64 14.05 8.92 2.23
N LEU A 65 13.36 9.60 3.15
CA LEU A 65 12.79 10.93 2.90
C LEU A 65 13.79 11.96 3.43
N SER A 66 14.29 12.85 2.57
CA SER A 66 15.30 13.84 2.92
C SER A 66 14.90 15.25 2.46
N ARG A 67 15.13 16.26 3.30
CA ARG A 67 15.07 17.67 2.93
C ARG A 67 16.41 18.07 2.31
N GLN A 68 16.37 18.46 1.04
CA GLN A 68 17.54 19.02 0.32
C GLN A 68 17.81 20.46 0.73
#